data_AF-A0A967KQY8-F1
#
_entry.id   AF-A0A967KQY8-F1
#
_cell.length_a   1.000
_cell.length_b   1.000
_cell.length_c   1.000
_cell.angle_alpha   90.00
_cell.angle_beta   90.00
_cell.angle_gamma   90.00
#
_symmetry.space_group_name_H-M   'P 1'
#
loop_
_entity.id
_entity.type
_entity.pdbx_description
1 polymer ?
#
loop_
_entity_poly.entity_id
_entity_poly.type
_entity_poly.pdbx_seq_one_letter_code
_entity_poly.pdbx_strand_id
1 'polypeptide(L)' 'SGGKIALHQFHGKKNVVISFVPAAWTPVCSKQWPGYNIVRDVFSETDAVLLGITVDNIPTLHAWTKQIGDV' A
#
# COMPACT_ATOMS: atom_id res chain seq x y z
N SER A 1 -5.27 -13.07 -0.76
CA SER A 1 -4.51 -13.04 0.51
C SER A 1 -3.05 -12.74 0.21
N GLY A 2 -2.45 -11.79 0.90
CA GLY A 2 -1.00 -11.56 0.84
C GLY A 2 -0.23 -12.50 1.76
N GLY A 3 1.07 -12.64 1.52
CA GLY A 3 2.00 -13.30 2.45
C GLY A 3 2.55 -12.33 3.50
N LYS A 4 3.23 -12.85 4.52
CA LYS A 4 4.00 -12.02 5.45
C LYS A 4 5.23 -11.45 4.74
N ILE A 5 5.52 -10.17 4.95
CA ILE A 5 6.72 -9.48 4.46
C ILE A 5 7.54 -8.93 5.63
N ALA A 6 8.83 -8.68 5.40
CA ALA A 6 9.73 -8.06 6.37
C ALA A 6 10.59 -6.99 5.69
N LEU A 7 10.82 -5.86 6.36
CA LEU A 7 11.57 -4.73 5.79
C LEU A 7 12.99 -5.10 5.33
N HIS A 8 13.65 -6.03 6.03
CA HIS A 8 14.99 -6.50 5.66
C HIS A 8 15.03 -7.14 4.25
N GLN A 9 13.91 -7.65 3.73
CA GLN A 9 13.85 -8.22 2.38
C GLN A 9 14.18 -7.20 1.28
N PHE A 10 14.01 -5.90 1.56
CA PHE A 10 14.25 -4.79 0.64
C PHE A 10 15.62 -4.11 0.83
N HIS A 11 16.33 -4.42 1.93
CA HIS A 11 17.59 -3.78 2.27
C HIS A 11 18.64 -3.98 1.16
N GLY A 12 19.21 -2.88 0.65
CA GLY A 12 20.18 -2.88 -0.44
C GLY A 12 19.61 -3.25 -1.82
N LYS A 13 18.28 -3.39 -1.96
CA LYS A 13 17.62 -3.75 -3.23
C LYS A 13 16.68 -2.66 -3.75
N LYS A 14 15.87 -2.08 -2.87
CA LYS A 14 14.88 -1.05 -3.20
C LYS A 14 14.75 -0.07 -2.03
N ASN A 15 14.50 1.19 -2.36
CA ASN A 15 14.02 2.18 -1.40
C ASN A 15 12.61 1.77 -0.94
N VAL A 16 12.27 2.01 0.33
CA VAL A 16 10.96 1.65 0.88
C VAL A 16 10.23 2.91 1.30
N VAL A 17 9.09 3.16 0.66
CA VAL A 17 8.14 4.21 1.04
C VAL A 17 7.04 3.55 1.87
N ILE A 18 6.86 4.02 3.10
CA ILE A 18 5.84 3.48 4.01
C ILE A 18 4.72 4.50 4.14
N SER A 19 3.51 4.10 3.74
CA SER A 19 2.29 4.89 3.86
C SER A 19 1.43 4.36 5.00
N PHE A 20 1.32 5.13 6.08
CA PHE A 20 0.46 4.80 7.21
C PHE A 20 -0.95 5.29 6.93
N VAL A 21 -1.90 4.36 6.95
CA VAL A 21 -3.32 4.59 6.72
C VAL A 21 -4.03 4.47 8.06
N PRO A 22 -4.67 5.52 8.56
CA PRO A 22 -5.37 5.47 9.85
C PRO A 22 -6.48 4.41 9.89
N ALA A 23 -7.29 4.33 8.83
CA ALA A 23 -8.32 3.32 8.66
C ALA A 23 -8.82 3.29 7.20
N ALA A 24 -9.12 2.10 6.71
CA ALA A 24 -9.83 1.87 5.47
C ALA A 24 -11.20 2.56 5.49
N TRP A 25 -11.74 2.87 4.31
CA TRP A 25 -13.08 3.48 4.14
C TRP A 25 -13.28 4.88 4.76
N THR A 26 -12.25 5.53 5.28
CA THR A 26 -12.35 6.91 5.76
C THR A 26 -12.27 7.92 4.60
N PRO A 27 -13.00 9.04 4.64
CA PRO A 27 -13.24 9.92 3.48
C PRO A 27 -11.98 10.56 2.87
N VAL A 28 -10.90 10.72 3.65
CA VAL A 28 -9.61 11.23 3.14
C VAL A 28 -8.79 10.09 2.51
N CYS A 29 -8.70 8.94 3.17
CA CYS A 29 -7.87 7.82 2.73
C CYS A 29 -8.40 7.15 1.46
N SER A 30 -9.72 7.08 1.27
CA SER A 30 -10.34 6.56 0.05
C SER A 30 -10.07 7.41 -1.20
N LYS A 31 -9.66 8.68 -1.05
CA LYS A 31 -9.22 9.53 -2.17
C LYS A 31 -7.72 9.44 -2.48
N GLN A 32 -6.90 9.13 -1.47
CA GLN A 32 -5.43 9.08 -1.62
C GLN A 32 -4.93 7.76 -2.23
N TRP A 33 -5.53 6.63 -1.86
CA TRP A 33 -5.05 5.30 -2.27
C TRP A 33 -5.19 4.97 -3.77
N PRO A 34 -6.27 5.37 -4.45
CA PRO A 34 -6.29 5.28 -5.91
C PRO A 34 -5.14 6.06 -6.56
N GLY A 35 -4.76 7.22 -5.98
CA GLY A 35 -3.59 8.00 -6.41
C GLY A 35 -2.28 7.24 -6.25
N TYR A 36 -2.10 6.51 -5.15
CA TYR A 36 -0.92 5.66 -4.92
C TYR A 36 -0.80 4.49 -5.90
N ASN A 37 -1.92 3.91 -6.33
CA ASN A 37 -1.91 2.88 -7.38
C ASN A 37 -1.48 3.45 -8.73
N ILE A 38 -1.97 4.66 -9.06
CA ILE A 38 -1.63 5.37 -10.30
C ILE A 38 -0.14 5.74 -10.35
N VAL A 39 0.49 6.04 -9.21
CA VAL A 39 1.93 6.37 -9.14
C VAL A 39 2.85 5.17 -8.87
N ARG A 40 2.32 3.93 -8.90
CA ARG A 40 3.15 2.72 -8.72
C ARG A 40 4.31 2.66 -9.72
N ASP A 41 4.05 3.08 -10.95
CA ASP A 41 5.05 3.08 -12.01
C ASP A 41 6.16 4.09 -11.72
N VAL A 42 5.83 5.26 -11.14
CA VAL A 42 6.80 6.27 -10.70
C VAL A 42 7.70 5.74 -9.59
N PHE A 43 7.16 4.98 -8.63
CA PHE A 43 7.98 4.33 -7.60
C PHE A 43 8.89 3.26 -8.21
N SER A 44 8.38 2.48 -9.18
CA SER A 44 9.19 1.48 -9.87
C SER A 44 10.37 2.10 -10.63
N GLU A 45 10.14 3.23 -11.31
CA GLU A 45 11.18 4.01 -12.02
C GLU A 45 12.26 4.57 -11.09
N THR A 46 11.95 4.77 -9.80
CA THR A 46 12.85 5.34 -8.79
C THR A 46 13.46 4.28 -7.86
N ASP A 47 13.43 3.01 -8.26
CA ASP A 47 13.87 1.87 -7.45
C ASP A 47 13.23 1.84 -6.05
N ALA A 48 11.96 2.24 -5.97
CA ALA A 48 11.19 2.28 -4.73
C ALA A 48 10.01 1.30 -4.74
N VAL A 49 9.65 0.81 -3.55
CA VAL A 49 8.41 0.08 -3.31
C VAL A 49 7.55 0.86 -2.31
N LEU A 50 6.24 0.89 -2.54
CA LEU A 50 5.26 1.46 -1.62
C LEU A 50 4.63 0.37 -0.77
N LEU A 51 4.70 0.50 0.55
CA LEU A 51 4.05 -0.39 1.52
C LEU A 51 2.96 0.37 2.28
N GLY A 52 1.73 -0.11 2.19
CA GLY A 52 0.61 0.37 3.00
C GLY A 52 0.54 -0.34 4.35
N ILE A 53 0.41 0.42 5.43
CA ILE A 53 0.23 -0.11 6.78
C ILE A 53 -1.02 0.51 7.40
N THR A 54 -1.92 -0.33 7.90
CA THR A 54 -3.12 0.08 8.64
C THR A 54 -3.29 -0.79 9.89
N VAL A 55 -4.14 -0.34 10.81
CA VAL A 55 -4.63 -1.12 11.94
C VAL A 55 -5.84 -2.01 11.60
N ASP A 56 -6.40 -1.89 10.39
CA ASP A 56 -7.50 -2.75 9.93
C ASP A 56 -7.05 -4.22 9.84
N ASN A 57 -7.99 -5.13 10.11
CA ASN A 57 -7.75 -6.56 9.92
C ASN A 57 -7.67 -6.92 8.42
N ILE A 58 -7.06 -8.08 8.12
CA ILE A 58 -6.83 -8.54 6.74
C ILE A 58 -8.12 -8.64 5.92
N PRO A 59 -9.24 -9.19 6.44
CA PRO A 59 -10.52 -9.19 5.71
C PRO A 59 -11.02 -7.80 5.31
N THR A 60 -11.00 -6.83 6.22
CA THR A 60 -11.42 -5.44 5.96
C THR A 60 -10.53 -4.82 4.89
N LEU A 61 -9.21 -4.99 5.01
CA LEU A 61 -8.25 -4.45 4.06
C LEU A 61 -8.45 -5.08 2.67
N HIS A 62 -8.62 -6.41 2.58
CA HIS A 62 -8.88 -7.12 1.32
C HIS A 62 -10.20 -6.70 0.64
N ALA A 63 -11.23 -6.42 1.43
CA ALA A 63 -12.49 -5.89 0.88
C ALA A 63 -12.32 -4.46 0.34
N TRP A 64 -11.54 -3.64 1.04
CA TRP A 64 -11.26 -2.27 0.65
C TRP A 64 -10.41 -2.18 -0.62
N THR A 65 -9.34 -2.97 -0.73
CA THR A 65 -8.46 -2.97 -1.92
C THR A 65 -9.21 -3.32 -3.19
N LYS A 66 -10.14 -4.27 -3.12
CA LYS A 66 -11.04 -4.61 -4.23
C LYS A 66 -11.91 -3.44 -4.66
N GLN A 67 -12.42 -2.65 -3.71
CA GLN A 67 -13.29 -1.51 -4.02
C GLN A 67 -12.53 -0.37 -4.71
N ILE A 68 -11.28 -0.13 -4.30
CA ILE A 68 -10.49 1.03 -4.76
C ILE A 68 -9.68 0.77 -6.03
N GLY A 69 -9.91 -0.36 -6.71
CA GLY A 69 -9.28 -0.67 -8.01
C GLY A 69 -8.45 -1.96 -8.06
N ASP A 70 -8.72 -2.91 -7.17
CA ASP A 70 -8.08 -4.24 -7.11
C ASP A 70 -6.54 -4.14 -7.02
N VAL A 71 -6.09 -3.39 -6.00
CA VAL A 71 -4.69 -3.24 -5.59
C VAL A 71 -4.16 -4.39 -4.73
#